data_AF-A0A3G6S0G4-F1
#
_entry.id   AF-A0A3G6S0G4-F1
#
_cell.length_a   1.000
_cell.length_b   1.000
_cell.length_c   1.000
_cell.angle_alpha   90.00
_cell.angle_beta   90.00
_cell.angle_gamma   90.00
#
_symmetry.space_group_name_H-M   'P 1'
#
loop_
_entity.id
_entity.type
_entity.pdbx_description
1 polymer ?
#
loop_
_entity_poly.entity_id
_entity_poly.type
_entity_poly.pdbx_seq_one_letter_code
_entity_poly.pdbx_strand_id
1 'polypeptide(L)'
;MHKKILPFLLFIAFFQMIKAQNEFITVWKPSLPPSSSIGIPYNSNENQIWMPGKGTDYNIYWEEIDYPAHNATISNVSSDYQILIDFGHPLNPIPSDATYRVKISNGNGSFNQIQFMNSQAVTGNQPLDIVGDLFKIINVEQWGGIKWASMQQAFYRCQNLDITATDTPDLSEVTNMSLMFYSCHNLVGNPTINNWDISNVTSLAGTFNACYLFNQPIGNWNTSNVTSMGTTFLMAQKFNQPIGNWDTSKVTTTTSMFLYASEFNQPIGNWNMSNNLQMELMFVNAAKFNQPIGNWNTSNVTDMHAMFQFATDFNQDINTWNTGNVKLMRDMFFMAEQFNSNLSNWNVSNVKDMSNMFSGAKKFNQNISGWDVSSVRNMVGMFSDAETFNQNLGNWKLNSLQTATSLIKNTAISCQNYNSTLYGWSQNQSISNTVNISPVSPLVYSTPQAVTARDYLINYKGWTITGDTYNPECASQLGTSDIKTDNKAGVYPNPATDIIYTKNTHADRYTILDPAGRIIIKGSLVNEQINIQDLAPGNYILQLQLKNNTQSLKFIKK
;
A
#
# COMPACT_ATOMS: atom_id res chain seq x y z
N MET A 1 29.13 52.12 -27.53
CA MET A 1 27.76 52.67 -27.68
C MET A 1 26.90 51.58 -28.31
N HIS A 2 25.67 51.41 -27.82
CA HIS A 2 24.63 50.42 -28.19
C HIS A 2 24.56 49.10 -27.41
N LYS A 3 23.80 49.19 -26.31
CA LYS A 3 22.89 48.14 -25.80
C LYS A 3 21.90 47.71 -26.90
N LYS A 4 21.64 46.41 -27.04
CA LYS A 4 20.46 45.82 -27.69
C LYS A 4 19.99 44.70 -26.75
N ILE A 5 19.02 44.95 -25.86
CA ILE A 5 17.57 44.74 -26.03
C ILE A 5 17.25 43.41 -26.73
N LEU A 6 16.81 42.47 -25.90
CA LEU A 6 16.18 41.19 -26.21
C LEU A 6 14.78 41.43 -26.82
N PRO A 7 14.31 40.65 -27.81
CA PRO A 7 12.90 40.43 -28.00
C PRO A 7 12.50 39.09 -27.38
N PHE A 8 11.57 39.19 -26.45
CA PHE A 8 10.77 38.14 -25.85
C PHE A 8 10.02 37.38 -26.98
N LEU A 9 10.34 36.10 -27.20
CA LEU A 9 9.56 35.23 -28.07
C LEU A 9 8.24 34.90 -27.36
N LEU A 10 7.18 35.60 -27.75
CA LEU A 10 5.81 35.28 -27.39
C LEU A 10 5.47 33.93 -28.05
N PHE A 11 5.56 32.84 -27.29
CA PHE A 11 5.07 31.54 -27.74
C PHE A 11 3.53 31.59 -27.70
N ILE A 12 2.93 32.07 -28.79
CA ILE A 12 1.49 31.93 -29.01
C ILE A 12 1.26 30.45 -29.33
N ALA A 13 0.92 29.67 -28.30
CA ALA A 13 0.31 28.38 -28.51
C ALA A 13 -0.99 28.63 -29.28
N PHE A 14 -1.00 28.29 -30.58
CA PHE A 14 -2.22 28.13 -31.35
C PHE A 14 -3.00 26.97 -30.72
N PHE A 15 -3.81 27.26 -29.70
CA PHE A 15 -4.97 26.44 -29.41
C PHE A 15 -5.89 26.57 -30.62
N GLN A 16 -5.72 25.69 -31.61
CA GLN A 16 -6.84 25.37 -32.46
C GLN A 16 -7.89 24.78 -31.52
N MET A 17 -8.92 25.58 -31.19
CA MET A 17 -10.20 25.01 -30.81
C MET A 17 -10.70 24.24 -32.03
N ILE A 18 -10.28 22.98 -32.13
CA ILE A 18 -10.96 22.00 -32.98
C ILE A 18 -12.40 22.04 -32.47
N LYS A 19 -13.33 22.46 -33.33
CA LYS A 19 -14.76 22.34 -33.06
C LYS A 19 -14.99 20.94 -32.53
N ALA A 20 -15.65 20.79 -31.38
CA ALA A 20 -16.03 19.47 -30.87
C ALA A 20 -16.65 18.67 -32.02
N GLN A 21 -15.99 17.59 -32.43
CA GLN A 21 -16.60 16.62 -33.31
C GLN A 21 -17.67 15.91 -32.48
N ASN A 22 -18.88 15.81 -33.01
CA ASN A 22 -20.02 15.25 -32.28
C ASN A 22 -19.93 13.72 -32.10
N GLU A 23 -18.95 13.07 -32.75
CA GLU A 23 -18.89 11.62 -32.84
C GLU A 23 -18.08 11.00 -31.71
N PHE A 24 -18.58 9.90 -31.14
CA PHE A 24 -17.77 8.98 -30.34
C PHE A 24 -16.96 8.09 -31.27
N ILE A 25 -15.64 8.05 -31.12
CA ILE A 25 -14.73 7.37 -32.05
C ILE A 25 -13.92 6.29 -31.33
N THR A 26 -14.00 5.08 -31.86
CA THR A 26 -13.29 3.90 -31.37
C THR A 26 -12.54 3.19 -32.49
N VAL A 27 -11.51 2.43 -32.14
CA VAL A 27 -10.77 1.57 -33.07
C VAL A 27 -10.95 0.12 -32.68
N TRP A 28 -11.23 -0.72 -33.68
CA TRP A 28 -11.48 -2.14 -33.53
C TRP A 28 -10.53 -2.96 -34.41
N LYS A 29 -10.11 -4.13 -33.91
CA LYS A 29 -9.33 -5.15 -34.63
C LYS A 29 -10.14 -6.46 -34.69
N PRO A 30 -10.96 -6.67 -35.74
CA PRO A 30 -11.93 -7.76 -35.80
C PRO A 30 -11.30 -9.16 -35.87
N SER A 31 -10.04 -9.25 -36.31
CA SER A 31 -9.24 -10.48 -36.38
C SER A 31 -8.81 -11.03 -35.02
N LEU A 32 -8.93 -10.25 -33.94
CA LEU A 32 -8.68 -10.74 -32.59
C LEU A 32 -9.75 -11.77 -32.17
N PRO A 33 -9.44 -12.69 -31.25
CA PRO A 33 -10.39 -13.73 -30.85
C PRO A 33 -11.73 -13.15 -30.37
N PRO A 34 -12.87 -13.76 -30.76
CA PRO A 34 -14.17 -13.33 -30.24
C PRO A 34 -14.28 -13.63 -28.75
N SER A 35 -15.18 -12.92 -28.06
CA SER A 35 -15.53 -13.28 -26.69
C SER A 35 -16.48 -14.49 -26.70
N SER A 36 -16.08 -15.66 -26.22
CA SER A 36 -17.02 -16.77 -26.03
C SER A 36 -17.91 -16.48 -24.80
N SER A 37 -19.14 -16.00 -25.01
CA SER A 37 -20.10 -15.75 -23.93
C SER A 37 -21.54 -15.98 -24.36
N ILE A 38 -22.40 -16.22 -23.37
CA ILE A 38 -23.83 -16.54 -23.53
C ILE A 38 -24.62 -15.31 -24.02
N GLY A 39 -24.15 -14.09 -23.71
CA GLY A 39 -24.84 -12.85 -24.07
C GLY A 39 -24.64 -12.35 -25.50
N ILE A 40 -23.73 -12.95 -26.29
CA ILE A 40 -23.60 -12.65 -27.73
C ILE A 40 -24.36 -13.70 -28.57
N PRO A 41 -25.12 -13.32 -29.61
CA PRO A 41 -25.94 -14.27 -30.38
C PRO A 41 -25.14 -15.40 -31.03
N TYR A 42 -23.93 -15.09 -31.51
CA TYR A 42 -22.96 -16.04 -32.05
C TYR A 42 -21.58 -15.40 -32.06
N ASN A 43 -20.52 -16.22 -32.11
CA ASN A 43 -19.14 -15.74 -32.24
C ASN A 43 -18.97 -14.97 -33.55
N SER A 44 -18.58 -13.70 -33.47
CA SER A 44 -18.23 -12.89 -34.63
C SER A 44 -16.97 -13.46 -35.31
N ASN A 45 -16.94 -13.44 -36.64
CA ASN A 45 -15.77 -13.87 -37.41
C ASN A 45 -14.67 -12.79 -37.44
N GLU A 46 -13.60 -13.03 -38.20
CA GLU A 46 -12.43 -12.13 -38.31
C GLU A 46 -12.69 -10.77 -38.98
N ASN A 47 -13.89 -10.55 -39.53
CA ASN A 47 -14.33 -9.31 -40.18
C ASN A 47 -15.55 -8.68 -39.46
N GLN A 48 -15.93 -9.22 -38.30
CA GLN A 48 -17.15 -8.85 -37.61
C GLN A 48 -16.86 -8.48 -36.16
N ILE A 49 -17.68 -7.55 -35.63
CA ILE A 49 -17.74 -7.24 -34.20
C ILE A 49 -19.19 -7.18 -33.72
N TRP A 50 -19.42 -7.62 -32.49
CA TRP A 50 -20.58 -7.23 -31.70
C TRP A 50 -20.25 -5.99 -30.88
N MET A 51 -20.78 -4.83 -31.30
CA MET A 51 -20.62 -3.56 -30.60
C MET A 51 -21.78 -3.36 -29.60
N PRO A 52 -21.52 -3.23 -28.29
CA PRO A 52 -22.56 -3.17 -27.27
C PRO A 52 -23.08 -1.75 -27.03
N GLY A 53 -23.54 -1.11 -28.11
CA GLY A 53 -24.01 0.26 -28.13
C GLY A 53 -25.53 0.37 -27.99
N LYS A 54 -25.99 1.19 -27.04
CA LYS A 54 -27.42 1.42 -26.79
C LYS A 54 -27.86 2.83 -27.15
N GLY A 55 -29.09 2.89 -27.64
CA GLY A 55 -29.69 4.13 -28.09
C GLY A 55 -30.81 3.90 -29.09
N THR A 56 -31.36 5.00 -29.57
CA THR A 56 -32.44 5.02 -30.56
C THR A 56 -32.04 5.93 -31.73
N ASP A 57 -32.35 5.50 -32.94
CA ASP A 57 -32.15 6.24 -34.20
C ASP A 57 -30.78 6.93 -34.36
N TYR A 58 -29.72 6.31 -33.85
CA TYR A 58 -28.35 6.81 -33.96
C TYR A 58 -27.69 6.29 -35.24
N ASN A 59 -26.57 6.90 -35.65
CA ASN A 59 -25.85 6.50 -36.85
C ASN A 59 -24.46 5.96 -36.50
N ILE A 60 -24.03 4.93 -37.24
CA ILE A 60 -22.69 4.36 -37.18
C ILE A 60 -22.04 4.55 -38.55
N TYR A 61 -20.88 5.19 -38.59
CA TYR A 61 -19.99 5.19 -39.74
C TYR A 61 -18.74 4.40 -39.38
N TRP A 62 -18.22 3.60 -40.31
CA TRP A 62 -16.92 2.97 -40.12
C TRP A 62 -16.06 3.08 -41.37
N GLU A 63 -14.74 3.12 -41.17
CA GLU A 63 -13.72 3.12 -42.22
C GLU A 63 -12.56 2.21 -41.83
N GLU A 64 -11.98 1.49 -42.78
CA GLU A 64 -10.72 0.78 -42.59
C GLU A 64 -9.57 1.80 -42.51
N ILE A 65 -8.75 1.70 -41.46
CA ILE A 65 -7.61 2.59 -41.25
C ILE A 65 -6.58 2.35 -42.36
N ASP A 66 -6.04 3.43 -42.93
CA ASP A 66 -5.16 3.47 -44.11
C ASP A 66 -5.82 3.05 -45.45
N TYR A 67 -7.08 2.59 -45.44
CA TYR A 67 -7.85 2.23 -46.64
C TYR A 67 -9.24 2.87 -46.63
N PRO A 68 -9.36 4.21 -46.63
CA PRO A 68 -10.64 4.91 -46.41
C PRO A 68 -11.69 4.67 -47.49
N ALA A 69 -11.34 4.10 -48.65
CA ALA A 69 -12.29 3.64 -49.65
C ALA A 69 -13.14 2.45 -49.16
N HIS A 70 -12.66 1.70 -48.16
CA HIS A 70 -13.41 0.65 -47.49
C HIS A 70 -14.12 1.23 -46.27
N ASN A 71 -15.39 1.58 -46.46
CA ASN A 71 -16.21 2.21 -45.44
C ASN A 71 -17.69 1.86 -45.66
N ALA A 72 -18.50 2.03 -44.62
CA ALA A 72 -19.95 2.03 -44.75
C ALA A 72 -20.62 2.90 -43.67
N THR A 73 -21.90 3.20 -43.89
CA THR A 73 -22.77 3.86 -42.91
C THR A 73 -23.98 2.99 -42.61
N ILE A 74 -24.31 2.84 -41.33
CA ILE A 74 -25.51 2.20 -40.83
C ILE A 74 -26.33 3.30 -40.15
N SER A 75 -27.49 3.64 -40.72
CA SER A 75 -28.34 4.75 -40.25
C SER A 75 -29.54 4.25 -39.47
N ASN A 76 -30.08 5.10 -38.60
CA ASN A 76 -31.29 4.84 -37.79
C ASN A 76 -31.18 3.54 -36.95
N VAL A 77 -30.01 3.33 -36.34
CA VAL A 77 -29.76 2.20 -35.45
C VAL A 77 -30.51 2.42 -34.14
N SER A 78 -31.28 1.41 -33.74
CA SER A 78 -31.87 1.32 -32.41
C SER A 78 -31.48 -0.02 -31.80
N SER A 79 -30.89 0.00 -30.60
CA SER A 79 -30.49 -1.21 -29.89
C SER A 79 -30.56 -1.03 -28.39
N ASP A 80 -31.06 -2.05 -27.70
CA ASP A 80 -31.09 -2.13 -26.23
C ASP A 80 -29.85 -2.82 -25.65
N TYR A 81 -29.03 -3.47 -26.49
CA TYR A 81 -27.94 -4.31 -26.02
C TYR A 81 -26.70 -4.21 -26.93
N GLN A 82 -26.79 -4.70 -28.16
CA GLN A 82 -25.67 -4.71 -29.11
C GLN A 82 -26.12 -4.66 -30.57
N ILE A 83 -25.19 -4.41 -31.46
CA ILE A 83 -25.36 -4.48 -32.92
C ILE A 83 -24.15 -5.17 -33.54
N LEU A 84 -24.41 -6.01 -34.55
CA LEU A 84 -23.35 -6.59 -35.37
C LEU A 84 -22.90 -5.55 -36.41
N ILE A 85 -21.60 -5.31 -36.47
CA ILE A 85 -20.97 -4.59 -37.57
C ILE A 85 -20.15 -5.61 -38.35
N ASP A 86 -20.49 -5.78 -39.63
CA ASP A 86 -19.73 -6.57 -40.59
C ASP A 86 -18.93 -5.60 -41.47
N PHE A 87 -17.61 -5.69 -41.37
CA PHE A 87 -16.70 -4.84 -42.12
C PHE A 87 -16.45 -5.35 -43.54
N GLY A 88 -16.93 -6.54 -43.92
CA GLY A 88 -16.62 -7.12 -45.23
C GLY A 88 -15.15 -7.58 -45.36
N HIS A 89 -14.72 -7.85 -46.60
CA HIS A 89 -13.34 -8.30 -46.84
C HIS A 89 -12.37 -7.11 -46.77
N PRO A 90 -11.33 -7.14 -45.90
CA PRO A 90 -10.39 -6.02 -45.77
C PRO A 90 -9.66 -5.69 -47.07
N LEU A 91 -9.34 -4.41 -47.28
CA LEU A 91 -8.44 -3.98 -48.35
C LEU A 91 -6.96 -4.03 -47.93
N ASN A 92 -6.67 -4.16 -46.63
CA ASN A 92 -5.32 -4.37 -46.15
C ASN A 92 -4.70 -5.65 -46.78
N PRO A 93 -3.50 -5.57 -47.40
CA PRO A 93 -2.78 -6.72 -47.96
C PRO A 93 -2.54 -7.86 -46.98
N ILE A 94 -2.54 -7.56 -45.68
CA ILE A 94 -2.52 -8.54 -44.60
C ILE A 94 -3.86 -8.41 -43.85
N PRO A 95 -4.91 -9.17 -44.24
CA PRO A 95 -6.26 -9.02 -43.68
C PRO A 95 -6.32 -9.11 -42.15
N SER A 96 -5.47 -9.93 -41.53
CA SER A 96 -5.40 -10.06 -40.07
C SER A 96 -4.90 -8.79 -39.34
N ASP A 97 -4.27 -7.86 -40.05
CA ASP A 97 -3.80 -6.58 -39.51
C ASP A 97 -4.77 -5.42 -39.76
N ALA A 98 -5.88 -5.67 -40.47
CA ALA A 98 -6.91 -4.68 -40.68
C ALA A 98 -7.48 -4.16 -39.34
N THR A 99 -7.60 -2.84 -39.24
CA THR A 99 -8.24 -2.15 -38.12
C THR A 99 -9.23 -1.14 -38.66
N TYR A 100 -10.27 -0.90 -37.88
CA TYR A 100 -11.41 -0.10 -38.33
C TYR A 100 -11.70 0.98 -37.32
N ARG A 101 -11.85 2.21 -37.80
CA ARG A 101 -12.36 3.32 -37.00
C ARG A 101 -13.88 3.32 -37.09
N VAL A 102 -14.53 3.18 -35.95
CA VAL A 102 -16.00 3.25 -35.81
C VAL A 102 -16.35 4.58 -35.17
N LYS A 103 -17.16 5.38 -35.87
CA LYS A 103 -17.64 6.71 -35.48
C LYS A 103 -19.15 6.65 -35.25
N ILE A 104 -19.59 7.04 -34.06
CA ILE A 104 -21.01 7.00 -33.66
C ILE A 104 -21.51 8.42 -33.45
N SER A 105 -22.63 8.78 -34.07
CA SER A 105 -23.31 10.06 -33.86
C SER A 105 -24.76 9.84 -33.46
N ASN A 106 -25.37 10.84 -32.81
CA ASN A 106 -26.77 10.77 -32.38
C ASN A 106 -27.79 10.59 -33.53
N GLY A 107 -27.41 10.84 -34.78
CA GLY A 107 -28.33 10.71 -35.91
C GLY A 107 -29.60 11.55 -35.70
N ASN A 108 -30.75 10.89 -35.81
CA ASN A 108 -32.06 11.50 -35.55
C ASN A 108 -32.57 11.26 -34.11
N GLY A 109 -31.87 10.42 -33.34
CA GLY A 109 -32.21 10.10 -31.96
C GLY A 109 -31.05 10.37 -31.00
N SER A 110 -30.65 9.35 -30.25
CA SER A 110 -29.58 9.45 -29.25
C SER A 110 -28.83 8.14 -29.09
N PHE A 111 -27.50 8.21 -29.15
CA PHE A 111 -26.61 7.20 -28.60
C PHE A 111 -26.22 7.65 -27.19
N ASN A 112 -26.40 6.82 -26.17
CA ASN A 112 -26.24 7.28 -24.79
C ASN A 112 -25.56 6.28 -23.85
N GLN A 113 -25.28 5.06 -24.30
CA GLN A 113 -24.58 4.07 -23.48
C GLN A 113 -23.79 3.09 -24.33
N ILE A 114 -22.60 2.74 -23.85
CA ILE A 114 -21.88 1.53 -24.23
C ILE A 114 -21.78 0.67 -22.98
N GLN A 115 -22.06 -0.63 -23.08
CA GLN A 115 -22.08 -1.52 -21.90
C GLN A 115 -21.73 -2.96 -22.30
N PHE A 116 -20.48 -3.37 -22.10
CA PHE A 116 -20.03 -4.72 -22.49
C PHE A 116 -20.57 -5.85 -21.62
N MET A 117 -21.02 -5.54 -20.40
CA MET A 117 -21.60 -6.50 -19.47
C MET A 117 -22.97 -6.01 -19.00
N ASN A 118 -24.02 -6.80 -19.23
CA ASN A 118 -25.36 -6.48 -18.76
C ASN A 118 -25.74 -7.37 -17.57
N SER A 119 -26.16 -6.75 -16.47
CA SER A 119 -26.59 -7.43 -15.24
C SER A 119 -28.10 -7.65 -15.17
N GLN A 120 -28.88 -7.18 -16.15
CA GLN A 120 -30.33 -7.37 -16.18
C GLN A 120 -30.64 -8.71 -16.86
N ALA A 121 -31.33 -9.58 -16.12
CA ALA A 121 -31.76 -10.89 -16.55
C ALA A 121 -32.61 -10.78 -17.83
N VAL A 122 -32.04 -11.15 -18.97
CA VAL A 122 -32.81 -11.36 -20.19
C VAL A 122 -33.56 -12.68 -20.02
N THR A 123 -34.71 -12.59 -19.33
CA THR A 123 -35.77 -13.61 -19.26
C THR A 123 -35.32 -15.02 -18.83
N GLY A 124 -35.54 -15.35 -17.55
CA GLY A 124 -35.54 -16.73 -17.07
C GLY A 124 -34.18 -17.27 -16.64
N ASN A 125 -33.78 -16.96 -15.39
CA ASN A 125 -32.72 -17.64 -14.65
C ASN A 125 -31.39 -17.91 -15.41
N GLN A 126 -30.82 -16.90 -16.08
CA GLN A 126 -29.41 -16.92 -16.50
C GLN A 126 -28.67 -15.64 -16.05
N PRO A 127 -27.36 -15.76 -15.70
CA PRO A 127 -26.60 -14.78 -14.92
C PRO A 127 -26.05 -13.61 -15.76
N LEU A 128 -25.40 -12.66 -15.09
CA LEU A 128 -24.42 -11.69 -15.62
C LEU A 128 -23.81 -12.07 -17.00
N ASP A 129 -24.14 -11.34 -18.06
CA ASP A 129 -23.80 -11.72 -19.44
C ASP A 129 -22.97 -10.67 -20.18
N ILE A 130 -22.05 -11.12 -21.04
CA ILE A 130 -21.24 -10.29 -21.94
C ILE A 130 -21.98 -10.12 -23.27
N VAL A 131 -22.19 -8.87 -23.68
CA VAL A 131 -23.02 -8.52 -24.86
C VAL A 131 -22.20 -7.92 -26.02
N GLY A 132 -20.88 -7.81 -25.89
CA GLY A 132 -20.01 -7.29 -26.95
C GLY A 132 -18.63 -7.95 -26.99
N ASP A 133 -17.94 -7.81 -28.12
CA ASP A 133 -16.61 -8.39 -28.34
C ASP A 133 -15.52 -7.67 -27.54
N LEU A 134 -15.31 -8.13 -26.31
CA LEU A 134 -14.39 -7.53 -25.32
C LEU A 134 -12.96 -7.34 -25.83
N PHE A 135 -12.44 -8.27 -26.63
CA PHE A 135 -11.04 -8.26 -27.06
C PHE A 135 -10.80 -7.47 -28.34
N LYS A 136 -11.85 -7.16 -29.09
CA LYS A 136 -11.75 -6.59 -30.43
C LYS A 136 -11.71 -5.06 -30.42
N ILE A 137 -12.21 -4.40 -29.37
CA ILE A 137 -11.99 -2.96 -29.17
C ILE A 137 -10.57 -2.73 -28.63
N ILE A 138 -9.82 -1.83 -29.27
CA ILE A 138 -8.41 -1.59 -28.93
C ILE A 138 -8.12 -0.14 -28.55
N ASN A 139 -8.96 0.82 -28.95
CA ASN A 139 -8.74 2.23 -28.60
C ASN A 139 -10.05 3.03 -28.54
N VAL A 140 -10.14 3.98 -27.61
CA VAL A 140 -11.06 5.12 -27.67
C VAL A 140 -10.25 6.35 -28.08
N GLU A 141 -10.50 6.85 -29.30
CA GLU A 141 -9.80 8.01 -29.88
C GLU A 141 -10.52 9.33 -29.58
N GLN A 142 -11.83 9.30 -29.31
CA GLN A 142 -12.62 10.49 -29.03
C GLN A 142 -13.92 10.14 -28.28
N TRP A 143 -14.29 10.94 -27.28
CA TRP A 143 -15.56 10.81 -26.56
C TRP A 143 -16.74 11.45 -27.31
N GLY A 144 -16.48 12.58 -27.97
CA GLY A 144 -17.45 13.35 -28.72
C GLY A 144 -18.46 14.10 -27.84
N GLY A 145 -19.48 14.67 -28.47
CA GLY A 145 -20.58 15.38 -27.81
C GLY A 145 -21.69 14.46 -27.28
N ILE A 146 -21.38 13.20 -27.01
CA ILE A 146 -22.34 12.20 -26.53
C ILE A 146 -22.67 12.48 -25.06
N LYS A 147 -23.96 12.63 -24.76
CA LYS A 147 -24.47 12.68 -23.39
C LYS A 147 -24.66 11.26 -22.86
N TRP A 148 -23.79 10.87 -21.95
CA TRP A 148 -23.80 9.49 -21.44
C TRP A 148 -24.81 9.33 -20.31
N ALA A 149 -25.74 8.39 -20.47
CA ALA A 149 -26.72 8.07 -19.44
C ALA A 149 -26.12 7.26 -18.29
N SER A 150 -25.09 6.45 -18.56
CA SER A 150 -24.35 5.67 -17.57
C SER A 150 -23.01 5.19 -18.13
N MET A 151 -22.00 5.08 -17.26
CA MET A 151 -20.70 4.47 -17.57
C MET A 151 -20.48 3.14 -16.83
N GLN A 152 -21.51 2.62 -16.17
CA GLN A 152 -21.44 1.33 -15.50
C GLN A 152 -21.10 0.24 -16.52
N GLN A 153 -20.03 -0.50 -16.26
CA GLN A 153 -19.56 -1.62 -17.10
C GLN A 153 -19.29 -1.25 -18.57
N ALA A 154 -19.01 0.02 -18.86
CA ALA A 154 -18.91 0.54 -20.22
C ALA A 154 -17.80 -0.07 -21.08
N PHE A 155 -16.70 -0.50 -20.47
CA PHE A 155 -15.58 -1.18 -21.12
C PHE A 155 -15.14 -2.41 -20.32
N TYR A 156 -16.10 -3.07 -19.67
CA TYR A 156 -15.85 -4.23 -18.82
C TYR A 156 -15.03 -5.30 -19.57
N ARG A 157 -13.89 -5.71 -18.98
CA ARG A 157 -12.94 -6.70 -19.48
C ARG A 157 -12.40 -6.45 -20.88
N CYS A 158 -12.40 -5.21 -21.37
CA CYS A 158 -11.79 -4.85 -22.63
C CYS A 158 -10.25 -4.87 -22.52
N GLN A 159 -9.65 -6.06 -22.50
CA GLN A 159 -8.25 -6.24 -22.11
C GLN A 159 -7.24 -5.54 -23.03
N ASN A 160 -7.58 -5.40 -24.30
CA ASN A 160 -6.74 -4.76 -25.31
C ASN A 160 -6.99 -3.26 -25.45
N LEU A 161 -7.95 -2.71 -24.72
CA LEU A 161 -8.34 -1.30 -24.81
C LEU A 161 -7.28 -0.39 -24.19
N ASP A 162 -6.90 0.64 -24.94
CA ASP A 162 -6.32 1.87 -24.42
C ASP A 162 -7.23 3.08 -24.69
N ILE A 163 -6.94 4.22 -24.07
CA ILE A 163 -7.67 5.48 -24.29
C ILE A 163 -6.67 6.55 -24.66
N THR A 164 -6.68 6.93 -25.93
CA THR A 164 -5.85 8.03 -26.46
C THR A 164 -6.61 9.34 -26.57
N ALA A 165 -7.94 9.30 -26.41
CA ALA A 165 -8.83 10.46 -26.47
C ALA A 165 -8.33 11.66 -25.66
N THR A 166 -8.33 12.83 -26.30
CA THR A 166 -7.86 14.09 -25.70
C THR A 166 -9.01 15.02 -25.30
N ASP A 167 -10.22 14.72 -25.73
CA ASP A 167 -11.45 15.37 -25.30
C ASP A 167 -12.00 14.75 -24.01
N THR A 168 -13.04 15.37 -23.46
CA THR A 168 -13.70 14.94 -22.22
C THR A 168 -15.12 14.46 -22.51
N PRO A 169 -15.56 13.31 -21.97
CA PRO A 169 -16.94 12.86 -22.11
C PRO A 169 -17.90 13.79 -21.37
N ASP A 170 -19.11 13.99 -21.91
CA ASP A 170 -20.20 14.63 -21.18
C ASP A 170 -20.84 13.62 -20.22
N LEU A 171 -20.40 13.68 -18.96
CA LEU A 171 -20.85 12.82 -17.86
C LEU A 171 -21.95 13.49 -17.01
N SER A 172 -22.58 14.56 -17.50
CA SER A 172 -23.53 15.34 -16.70
C SER A 172 -24.74 14.53 -16.20
N GLU A 173 -25.10 13.43 -16.87
CA GLU A 173 -26.18 12.52 -16.48
C GLU A 173 -25.67 11.24 -15.78
N VAL A 174 -24.35 11.02 -15.72
CA VAL A 174 -23.75 9.80 -15.18
C VAL A 174 -23.70 9.86 -13.65
N THR A 175 -24.39 8.91 -13.02
CA THR A 175 -24.35 8.72 -11.56
C THR A 175 -23.54 7.50 -11.13
N ASN A 176 -23.18 6.61 -12.07
CA ASN A 176 -22.53 5.34 -11.78
C ASN A 176 -21.43 5.03 -12.82
N MET A 177 -20.18 4.91 -12.35
CA MET A 177 -19.02 4.50 -13.15
C MET A 177 -18.47 3.14 -12.69
N SER A 178 -19.26 2.37 -11.96
CA SER A 178 -18.80 1.10 -11.39
C SER A 178 -18.38 0.14 -12.50
N LEU A 179 -17.22 -0.48 -12.32
CA LEU A 179 -16.66 -1.47 -13.24
C LEU A 179 -16.41 -0.96 -14.67
N MET A 180 -16.35 0.37 -14.88
CA MET A 180 -16.20 0.98 -16.21
C MET A 180 -15.00 0.38 -16.98
N PHE A 181 -13.82 0.30 -16.36
CA PHE A 181 -12.61 -0.27 -16.95
C PHE A 181 -12.15 -1.57 -16.28
N TYR A 182 -13.04 -2.28 -15.60
CA TYR A 182 -12.71 -3.51 -14.89
C TYR A 182 -11.96 -4.50 -15.81
N SER A 183 -10.76 -4.93 -15.43
CA SER A 183 -9.85 -5.79 -16.20
C SER A 183 -9.50 -5.28 -17.60
N CYS A 184 -9.40 -3.97 -17.81
CA CYS A 184 -8.72 -3.40 -18.98
C CYS A 184 -7.20 -3.44 -18.77
N HIS A 185 -6.59 -4.62 -18.94
CA HIS A 185 -5.19 -4.87 -18.60
C HIS A 185 -4.21 -3.91 -19.29
N ASN A 186 -4.47 -3.55 -20.55
CA ASN A 186 -3.61 -2.67 -21.35
C ASN A 186 -3.95 -1.18 -21.23
N LEU A 187 -4.89 -0.78 -20.37
CA LEU A 187 -5.28 0.61 -20.23
C LEU A 187 -4.11 1.45 -19.68
N VAL A 188 -3.53 2.29 -20.54
CA VAL A 188 -2.56 3.31 -20.16
C VAL A 188 -3.28 4.62 -19.90
N GLY A 189 -4.23 4.98 -20.77
CA GLY A 189 -5.04 6.17 -20.72
C GLY A 189 -4.31 7.46 -21.13
N ASN A 190 -5.08 8.54 -21.22
CA ASN A 190 -4.59 9.89 -21.52
C ASN A 190 -4.68 10.80 -20.27
N PRO A 191 -3.70 11.68 -19.98
CA PRO A 191 -3.77 12.61 -18.85
C PRO A 191 -5.01 13.51 -18.80
N THR A 192 -5.71 13.70 -19.92
CA THR A 192 -6.96 14.47 -20.00
C THR A 192 -8.10 13.85 -19.18
N ILE A 193 -7.98 12.59 -18.75
CA ILE A 193 -8.91 11.95 -17.81
C ILE A 193 -9.05 12.75 -16.50
N ASN A 194 -8.01 13.51 -16.11
CA ASN A 194 -8.05 14.38 -14.94
C ASN A 194 -9.11 15.50 -15.06
N ASN A 195 -9.54 15.83 -16.28
CA ASN A 195 -10.50 16.90 -16.56
C ASN A 195 -11.95 16.42 -16.63
N TRP A 196 -12.20 15.12 -16.43
CA TRP A 196 -13.56 14.59 -16.47
C TRP A 196 -14.37 15.14 -15.30
N ASP A 197 -15.56 15.68 -15.61
CA ASP A 197 -16.48 16.12 -14.58
C ASP A 197 -17.29 14.94 -14.06
N ILE A 198 -16.92 14.45 -12.87
CA ILE A 198 -17.62 13.34 -12.21
C ILE A 198 -18.50 13.83 -11.04
N SER A 199 -18.88 15.11 -10.99
CA SER A 199 -19.54 15.68 -9.81
C SER A 199 -20.86 15.00 -9.45
N ASN A 200 -21.54 14.36 -10.41
CA ASN A 200 -22.81 13.64 -10.19
C ASN A 200 -22.61 12.15 -9.87
N VAL A 201 -21.38 11.64 -9.96
CA VAL A 201 -21.07 10.24 -9.75
C VAL A 201 -21.12 9.88 -8.27
N THR A 202 -21.83 8.79 -7.97
CA THR A 202 -22.01 8.27 -6.61
C THR A 202 -21.22 6.98 -6.37
N SER A 203 -20.81 6.27 -7.42
CA SER A 203 -20.05 5.02 -7.28
C SER A 203 -18.87 4.95 -8.26
N LEU A 204 -17.68 4.74 -7.70
CA LEU A 204 -16.42 4.44 -8.39
C LEU A 204 -15.99 2.97 -8.18
N ALA A 205 -16.91 2.12 -7.72
CA ALA A 205 -16.60 0.76 -7.33
C ALA A 205 -15.97 -0.03 -8.50
N GLY A 206 -14.73 -0.50 -8.30
CA GLY A 206 -14.01 -1.31 -9.29
C GLY A 206 -13.72 -0.63 -10.63
N THR A 207 -13.81 0.71 -10.73
CA THR A 207 -13.61 1.45 -11.98
C THR A 207 -12.29 1.12 -12.68
N PHE A 208 -11.18 0.99 -11.95
CA PHE A 208 -9.84 0.65 -12.48
C PHE A 208 -9.31 -0.70 -11.96
N ASN A 209 -10.21 -1.58 -11.54
CA ASN A 209 -9.84 -2.91 -11.07
C ASN A 209 -9.10 -3.68 -12.17
N ALA A 210 -7.96 -4.28 -11.85
CA ALA A 210 -7.07 -4.99 -12.77
C ALA A 210 -6.61 -4.17 -13.98
N CYS A 211 -6.61 -2.84 -13.91
CA CYS A 211 -5.95 -1.98 -14.89
C CYS A 211 -4.44 -1.91 -14.58
N TYR A 212 -3.68 -2.96 -14.95
CA TYR A 212 -2.29 -3.13 -14.53
C TYR A 212 -1.37 -1.96 -14.88
N LEU A 213 -1.62 -1.30 -16.02
CA LEU A 213 -0.78 -0.22 -16.54
C LEU A 213 -1.28 1.19 -16.19
N PHE A 214 -2.49 1.32 -15.64
CA PHE A 214 -3.12 2.62 -15.44
C PHE A 214 -2.40 3.43 -14.35
N ASN A 215 -2.00 4.65 -14.71
CA ASN A 215 -1.33 5.58 -13.79
C ASN A 215 -1.56 7.05 -14.18
N GLN A 216 -2.72 7.39 -14.74
CA GLN A 216 -3.04 8.77 -15.18
C GLN A 216 -3.57 9.63 -14.05
N PRO A 217 -3.30 10.96 -14.07
CA PRO A 217 -3.79 11.87 -13.04
C PRO A 217 -5.33 11.88 -13.00
N ILE A 218 -5.88 11.72 -11.80
CA ILE A 218 -7.32 11.77 -11.48
C ILE A 218 -7.59 12.55 -10.19
N GLY A 219 -6.59 13.31 -9.73
CA GLY A 219 -6.66 14.06 -8.48
C GLY A 219 -7.63 15.25 -8.51
N ASN A 220 -7.99 15.73 -9.71
CA ASN A 220 -8.93 16.85 -9.88
C ASN A 220 -10.41 16.44 -9.89
N TRP A 221 -10.69 15.13 -9.85
CA TRP A 221 -12.06 14.63 -9.80
C TRP A 221 -12.81 15.11 -8.55
N ASN A 222 -14.00 15.65 -8.76
CA ASN A 222 -14.88 16.04 -7.65
C ASN A 222 -15.61 14.79 -7.09
N THR A 223 -15.10 14.23 -6.00
CA THR A 223 -15.66 13.03 -5.37
C THR A 223 -16.71 13.33 -4.28
N SER A 224 -17.17 14.56 -4.11
CA SER A 224 -18.04 14.96 -2.97
C SER A 224 -19.40 14.26 -2.92
N ASN A 225 -19.80 13.58 -4.00
CA ASN A 225 -21.03 12.77 -4.08
C ASN A 225 -20.77 11.26 -4.07
N VAL A 226 -19.51 10.81 -4.09
CA VAL A 226 -19.14 9.40 -4.10
C VAL A 226 -19.40 8.77 -2.73
N THR A 227 -20.14 7.67 -2.72
CA THR A 227 -20.45 6.87 -1.53
C THR A 227 -19.73 5.52 -1.53
N SER A 228 -19.29 5.02 -2.71
CA SER A 228 -18.63 3.72 -2.84
C SER A 228 -17.32 3.81 -3.65
N MET A 229 -16.23 3.34 -3.04
CA MET A 229 -14.88 3.22 -3.65
C MET A 229 -14.29 1.81 -3.49
N GLY A 230 -15.13 0.81 -3.19
CA GLY A 230 -14.69 -0.57 -3.03
C GLY A 230 -14.01 -1.08 -4.30
N THR A 231 -12.85 -1.72 -4.15
CA THR A 231 -12.05 -2.32 -5.25
C THR A 231 -11.61 -1.38 -6.38
N THR A 232 -11.76 -0.04 -6.25
CA THR A 232 -11.50 0.91 -7.35
C THR A 232 -10.14 0.73 -8.00
N PHE A 233 -9.08 0.47 -7.23
CA PHE A 233 -7.72 0.24 -7.70
C PHE A 233 -7.21 -1.18 -7.37
N LEU A 234 -8.12 -2.14 -7.16
CA LEU A 234 -7.75 -3.54 -6.97
C LEU A 234 -6.85 -3.99 -8.12
N MET A 235 -5.67 -4.52 -7.85
CA MET A 235 -4.69 -4.96 -8.85
C MET A 235 -4.26 -3.88 -9.85
N ALA A 236 -4.48 -2.59 -9.60
CA ALA A 236 -3.92 -1.50 -10.41
C ALA A 236 -2.43 -1.31 -10.07
N GLN A 237 -1.60 -2.27 -10.48
CA GLN A 237 -0.23 -2.45 -10.00
C GLN A 237 0.66 -1.20 -10.16
N LYS A 238 0.47 -0.42 -11.23
CA LYS A 238 1.25 0.80 -11.51
C LYS A 238 0.67 2.09 -10.94
N PHE A 239 -0.54 2.05 -10.39
CA PHE A 239 -1.22 3.26 -9.95
C PHE A 239 -0.53 3.90 -8.73
N ASN A 240 -0.13 5.15 -8.88
CA ASN A 240 0.54 5.93 -7.82
C ASN A 240 0.30 7.45 -8.00
N GLN A 241 -0.91 7.86 -8.38
CA GLN A 241 -1.26 9.27 -8.62
C GLN A 241 -1.86 9.95 -7.39
N PRO A 242 -1.62 11.26 -7.19
CA PRO A 242 -2.08 11.97 -6.00
C PRO A 242 -3.61 12.09 -5.97
N ILE A 243 -4.22 11.43 -4.98
CA ILE A 243 -5.67 11.42 -4.72
C ILE A 243 -6.01 11.91 -3.30
N GLY A 244 -5.04 12.50 -2.61
CA GLY A 244 -5.24 13.01 -1.25
C GLY A 244 -6.28 14.13 -1.11
N ASN A 245 -6.62 14.80 -2.22
CA ASN A 245 -7.61 15.88 -2.27
C ASN A 245 -9.05 15.37 -2.47
N TRP A 246 -9.26 14.08 -2.67
CA TRP A 246 -10.60 13.52 -2.80
C TRP A 246 -11.40 13.72 -1.51
N ASP A 247 -12.64 14.20 -1.66
CA ASP A 247 -13.62 14.24 -0.59
C ASP A 247 -14.20 12.83 -0.38
N THR A 248 -13.87 12.22 0.75
CA THR A 248 -14.37 10.89 1.14
C THR A 248 -15.46 10.97 2.22
N SER A 249 -15.98 12.16 2.53
CA SER A 249 -16.90 12.38 3.66
C SER A 249 -18.20 11.57 3.55
N LYS A 250 -18.61 11.15 2.35
CA LYS A 250 -19.80 10.30 2.13
C LYS A 250 -19.47 8.83 1.84
N VAL A 251 -18.18 8.46 1.78
CA VAL A 251 -17.76 7.10 1.44
C VAL A 251 -18.04 6.17 2.60
N THR A 252 -18.75 5.06 2.33
CA THR A 252 -19.13 4.07 3.34
C THR A 252 -18.31 2.79 3.28
N THR A 253 -17.62 2.53 2.16
CA THR A 253 -16.74 1.36 1.96
C THR A 253 -15.53 1.70 1.10
N THR A 254 -14.36 1.23 1.56
CA THR A 254 -13.09 1.22 0.81
C THR A 254 -12.50 -0.19 0.76
N THR A 255 -13.35 -1.21 0.93
CA THR A 255 -12.96 -2.63 0.92
C THR A 255 -12.08 -2.94 -0.29
N SER A 256 -10.91 -3.52 -0.04
CA SER A 256 -9.96 -3.94 -1.09
C SER A 256 -9.56 -2.85 -2.10
N MET A 257 -9.70 -1.56 -1.77
CA MET A 257 -9.50 -0.47 -2.74
C MET A 257 -8.10 -0.50 -3.39
N PHE A 258 -7.05 -0.83 -2.63
CA PHE A 258 -5.65 -0.90 -3.08
C PHE A 258 -5.05 -2.31 -2.94
N LEU A 259 -5.87 -3.36 -2.82
CA LEU A 259 -5.41 -4.75 -2.79
C LEU A 259 -4.60 -5.04 -4.07
N TYR A 260 -3.34 -5.48 -3.95
CA TYR A 260 -2.35 -5.66 -5.04
C TYR A 260 -1.96 -4.38 -5.84
N ALA A 261 -2.23 -3.17 -5.34
CA ALA A 261 -1.71 -1.93 -5.92
C ALA A 261 -0.27 -1.69 -5.46
N SER A 262 0.67 -2.49 -5.96
CA SER A 262 2.03 -2.62 -5.40
C SER A 262 2.87 -1.33 -5.42
N GLU A 263 2.61 -0.41 -6.36
CA GLU A 263 3.31 0.87 -6.46
C GLU A 263 2.66 2.03 -5.68
N PHE A 264 1.46 1.85 -5.13
CA PHE A 264 0.70 2.93 -4.51
C PHE A 264 1.35 3.40 -3.20
N ASN A 265 1.70 4.68 -3.12
CA ASN A 265 2.31 5.29 -1.93
C ASN A 265 1.98 6.79 -1.82
N GLN A 266 0.71 7.18 -2.02
CA GLN A 266 0.29 8.58 -2.03
C GLN A 266 -0.34 9.03 -0.69
N PRO A 267 -0.16 10.29 -0.27
CA PRO A 267 -0.66 10.78 1.00
C PRO A 267 -2.18 10.88 0.99
N ILE A 268 -2.83 10.01 1.78
CA ILE A 268 -4.29 9.91 1.93
C ILE A 268 -4.74 10.11 3.40
N GLY A 269 -3.84 10.57 4.26
CA GLY A 269 -4.13 10.80 5.69
C GLY A 269 -5.21 11.85 5.96
N ASN A 270 -5.51 12.71 4.99
CA ASN A 270 -6.55 13.74 5.09
C ASN A 270 -7.96 13.23 4.76
N TRP A 271 -8.11 11.97 4.32
CA TRP A 271 -9.42 11.40 4.03
C TRP A 271 -10.28 11.31 5.29
N ASN A 272 -11.55 11.65 5.13
CA ASN A 272 -12.55 11.45 6.17
C ASN A 272 -13.05 9.99 6.13
N MET A 273 -12.72 9.22 7.17
CA MET A 273 -13.10 7.81 7.31
C MET A 273 -14.26 7.57 8.28
N SER A 274 -14.91 8.63 8.79
CA SER A 274 -15.91 8.49 9.87
C SER A 274 -17.15 7.68 9.49
N ASN A 275 -17.50 7.66 8.20
CA ASN A 275 -18.64 6.90 7.67
C ASN A 275 -18.26 5.53 7.13
N ASN A 276 -16.96 5.20 7.11
CA ASN A 276 -16.48 3.94 6.57
C ASN A 276 -16.65 2.82 7.60
N LEU A 277 -17.39 1.78 7.24
CA LEU A 277 -17.67 0.64 8.13
C LEU A 277 -16.73 -0.55 7.88
N GLN A 278 -16.02 -0.54 6.73
CA GLN A 278 -15.36 -1.70 6.12
C GLN A 278 -14.01 -1.28 5.50
N MET A 279 -12.93 -1.63 6.20
CA MET A 279 -11.54 -1.34 5.82
C MET A 279 -10.75 -2.62 5.52
N GLU A 280 -11.41 -3.76 5.50
CA GLU A 280 -10.78 -5.04 5.24
C GLU A 280 -10.10 -5.07 3.87
N LEU A 281 -8.98 -5.78 3.83
CA LEU A 281 -8.17 -6.02 2.62
C LEU A 281 -7.61 -4.77 1.93
N MET A 282 -7.81 -3.56 2.47
CA MET A 282 -7.60 -2.30 1.73
C MET A 282 -6.20 -2.15 1.13
N PHE A 283 -5.14 -2.54 1.85
CA PHE A 283 -3.74 -2.41 1.44
C PHE A 283 -3.00 -3.75 1.35
N VAL A 284 -3.73 -4.86 1.18
CA VAL A 284 -3.10 -6.17 1.02
C VAL A 284 -2.16 -6.12 -0.20
N ASN A 285 -0.89 -6.47 -0.03
CA ASN A 285 0.13 -6.46 -1.07
C ASN A 285 0.30 -5.09 -1.78
N ALA A 286 -0.09 -3.99 -1.12
CA ALA A 286 0.33 -2.64 -1.47
C ALA A 286 1.76 -2.42 -0.93
N ALA A 287 2.72 -3.16 -1.49
CA ALA A 287 4.05 -3.37 -0.91
C ALA A 287 4.79 -2.08 -0.51
N LYS A 288 4.66 -1.01 -1.32
CA LYS A 288 5.31 0.29 -1.09
C LYS A 288 4.54 1.27 -0.20
N PHE A 289 3.30 0.94 0.19
CA PHE A 289 2.45 1.88 0.91
C PHE A 289 3.00 2.13 2.32
N ASN A 290 3.39 3.38 2.59
CA ASN A 290 3.96 3.77 3.88
C ASN A 290 3.63 5.24 4.22
N GLN A 291 2.37 5.64 4.08
CA GLN A 291 1.90 7.02 4.29
C GLN A 291 1.16 7.21 5.61
N PRO A 292 1.28 8.37 6.26
CA PRO A 292 0.65 8.60 7.56
C PRO A 292 -0.88 8.59 7.44
N ILE A 293 -1.51 7.67 8.18
CA ILE A 293 -2.97 7.47 8.25
C ILE A 293 -3.50 7.39 9.69
N GLY A 294 -2.68 7.76 10.67
CA GLY A 294 -3.08 7.75 12.09
C GLY A 294 -4.25 8.69 12.41
N ASN A 295 -4.50 9.71 11.58
CA ASN A 295 -5.59 10.67 11.78
C ASN A 295 -6.97 10.16 11.34
N TRP A 296 -7.06 8.96 10.76
CA TRP A 296 -8.33 8.39 10.35
C TRP A 296 -9.22 8.08 11.56
N ASN A 297 -10.51 8.43 11.44
CA ASN A 297 -11.51 8.04 12.43
C ASN A 297 -11.97 6.60 12.15
N THR A 298 -11.54 5.66 13.00
CA THR A 298 -11.88 4.23 12.90
C THR A 298 -12.98 3.79 13.87
N SER A 299 -13.67 4.71 14.55
CA SER A 299 -14.57 4.35 15.67
C SER A 299 -15.74 3.46 15.28
N ASN A 300 -16.12 3.44 14.00
CA ASN A 300 -17.25 2.65 13.48
C ASN A 300 -16.81 1.34 12.80
N VAL A 301 -15.50 1.09 12.69
CA VAL A 301 -14.96 -0.07 11.98
C VAL A 301 -15.15 -1.33 12.83
N THR A 302 -15.64 -2.40 12.21
CA THR A 302 -15.87 -3.68 12.88
C THR A 302 -14.99 -4.82 12.36
N ASP A 303 -14.42 -4.67 11.16
CA ASP A 303 -13.53 -5.65 10.53
C ASP A 303 -12.28 -4.94 9.97
N MET A 304 -11.10 -5.39 10.39
CA MET A 304 -9.79 -4.93 9.92
C MET A 304 -8.95 -6.08 9.36
N HIS A 305 -9.58 -7.21 9.00
CA HIS A 305 -8.83 -8.38 8.58
C HIS A 305 -7.97 -8.10 7.33
N ALA A 306 -6.76 -8.64 7.37
CA ALA A 306 -5.76 -8.56 6.31
C ALA A 306 -5.44 -7.13 5.81
N MET A 307 -5.83 -6.06 6.51
CA MET A 307 -5.73 -4.68 5.99
C MET A 307 -4.34 -4.33 5.43
N PHE A 308 -3.26 -4.78 6.07
CA PHE A 308 -1.87 -4.56 5.66
C PHE A 308 -1.11 -5.87 5.37
N GLN A 309 -1.83 -6.95 5.04
CA GLN A 309 -1.20 -8.22 4.70
C GLN A 309 -0.23 -8.04 3.50
N PHE A 310 1.02 -8.47 3.59
CA PHE A 310 2.08 -8.25 2.58
C PHE A 310 2.37 -6.78 2.25
N ALA A 311 1.93 -5.80 3.05
CA ALA A 311 2.34 -4.40 2.91
C ALA A 311 3.75 -4.23 3.52
N THR A 312 4.77 -4.71 2.80
CA THR A 312 6.11 -4.95 3.35
C THR A 312 6.78 -3.71 3.92
N ASP A 313 6.54 -2.52 3.34
CA ASP A 313 7.16 -1.25 3.77
C ASP A 313 6.36 -0.51 4.85
N PHE A 314 5.13 -0.94 5.17
CA PHE A 314 4.24 -0.21 6.05
C PHE A 314 4.74 -0.20 7.50
N ASN A 315 4.99 0.99 8.06
CA ASN A 315 5.41 1.16 9.46
C ASN A 315 4.98 2.52 10.04
N GLN A 316 3.75 2.94 9.76
CA GLN A 316 3.24 4.24 10.21
C GLN A 316 2.53 4.18 11.55
N ASP A 317 2.52 5.31 12.28
CA ASP A 317 1.82 5.43 13.55
C ASP A 317 0.29 5.38 13.35
N ILE A 318 -0.30 4.36 13.97
CA ILE A 318 -1.75 4.07 14.00
C ILE A 318 -2.23 3.81 15.44
N ASN A 319 -1.44 4.20 16.45
CA ASN A 319 -1.79 4.01 17.86
C ASN A 319 -3.00 4.87 18.29
N THR A 320 -3.36 5.86 17.49
CA THR A 320 -4.51 6.75 17.68
C THR A 320 -5.84 6.15 17.22
N TRP A 321 -5.82 5.03 16.49
CA TRP A 321 -7.03 4.39 16.02
C TRP A 321 -7.89 3.86 17.17
N ASN A 322 -9.20 4.08 17.06
CA ASN A 322 -10.18 3.49 17.95
C ASN A 322 -10.56 2.09 17.44
N THR A 323 -10.07 1.05 18.11
CA THR A 323 -10.34 -0.35 17.77
C THR A 323 -11.45 -0.99 18.61
N GLY A 324 -12.13 -0.22 19.47
CA GLY A 324 -13.05 -0.76 20.48
C GLY A 324 -14.25 -1.53 19.91
N ASN A 325 -14.63 -1.26 18.66
CA ASN A 325 -15.73 -1.96 17.97
C ASN A 325 -15.26 -3.10 17.04
N VAL A 326 -13.94 -3.28 16.89
CA VAL A 326 -13.37 -4.28 15.97
C VAL A 326 -13.55 -5.69 16.53
N LYS A 327 -14.01 -6.59 15.68
CA LYS A 327 -14.26 -8.01 15.99
C LYS A 327 -13.23 -8.94 15.34
N LEU A 328 -12.70 -8.56 14.19
CA LEU A 328 -11.84 -9.39 13.35
C LEU A 328 -10.55 -8.65 13.00
N MET A 329 -9.39 -9.22 13.37
CA MET A 329 -8.04 -8.71 13.07
C MET A 329 -7.12 -9.79 12.48
N ARG A 330 -7.70 -10.90 12.00
CA ARG A 330 -6.91 -11.97 11.36
C ARG A 330 -6.10 -11.42 10.19
N ASP A 331 -4.86 -11.90 10.06
CA ASP A 331 -3.89 -11.55 9.02
C ASP A 331 -3.55 -10.04 8.89
N MET A 332 -3.96 -9.17 9.83
CA MET A 332 -3.89 -7.70 9.66
C MET A 332 -2.52 -7.17 9.23
N PHE A 333 -1.44 -7.71 9.80
CA PHE A 333 -0.04 -7.39 9.47
C PHE A 333 0.74 -8.64 9.02
N PHE A 334 0.05 -9.66 8.50
CA PHE A 334 0.70 -10.87 8.01
C PHE A 334 1.73 -10.51 6.94
N MET A 335 2.99 -10.89 7.13
CA MET A 335 4.11 -10.61 6.23
C MET A 335 4.35 -9.10 5.98
N ALA A 336 3.89 -8.22 6.87
CA ALA A 336 4.25 -6.80 6.87
C ALA A 336 5.64 -6.63 7.51
N GLU A 337 6.68 -6.97 6.76
CA GLU A 337 8.02 -7.23 7.31
C GLU A 337 8.61 -6.07 8.13
N GLN A 338 8.36 -4.81 7.73
CA GLN A 338 8.88 -3.62 8.43
C GLN A 338 8.00 -3.14 9.59
N PHE A 339 6.81 -3.71 9.79
CA PHE A 339 5.86 -3.19 10.75
C PHE A 339 6.36 -3.35 12.19
N ASN A 340 6.48 -2.24 12.91
CA ASN A 340 6.88 -2.17 14.31
C ASN A 340 6.31 -0.93 15.03
N SER A 341 5.19 -0.39 14.55
CA SER A 341 4.56 0.79 15.18
C SER A 341 3.90 0.41 16.51
N ASN A 342 3.94 1.33 17.49
CA ASN A 342 3.30 1.15 18.80
C ASN A 342 1.78 0.94 18.64
N LEU A 343 1.23 -0.02 19.39
CA LEU A 343 -0.20 -0.37 19.43
C LEU A 343 -0.75 -0.44 20.87
N SER A 344 -0.04 0.15 21.85
CA SER A 344 -0.37 0.04 23.27
C SER A 344 -1.76 0.56 23.63
N ASN A 345 -2.30 1.50 22.85
CA ASN A 345 -3.58 2.15 23.14
C ASN A 345 -4.78 1.43 22.51
N TRP A 346 -4.54 0.39 21.71
CA TRP A 346 -5.62 -0.35 21.09
C TRP A 346 -6.46 -1.10 22.12
N ASN A 347 -7.77 -0.89 22.04
CA ASN A 347 -8.73 -1.68 22.78
C ASN A 347 -9.13 -2.92 21.96
N VAL A 348 -8.63 -4.09 22.35
CA VAL A 348 -8.89 -5.37 21.66
C VAL A 348 -9.87 -6.29 22.39
N SER A 349 -10.53 -5.80 23.45
CA SER A 349 -11.44 -6.58 24.31
C SER A 349 -12.64 -7.21 23.60
N ASN A 350 -13.02 -6.69 22.43
CA ASN A 350 -14.11 -7.21 21.60
C ASN A 350 -13.64 -8.13 20.45
N VAL A 351 -12.33 -8.23 20.21
CA VAL A 351 -11.76 -9.02 19.11
C VAL A 351 -11.94 -10.51 19.39
N LYS A 352 -12.34 -11.26 18.36
CA LYS A 352 -12.59 -12.71 18.44
C LYS A 352 -11.56 -13.54 17.67
N ASP A 353 -10.95 -12.97 16.62
CA ASP A 353 -9.97 -13.65 15.78
C ASP A 353 -8.75 -12.75 15.51
N MET A 354 -7.57 -13.23 15.90
CA MET A 354 -6.25 -12.64 15.69
C MET A 354 -5.29 -13.61 14.99
N SER A 355 -5.80 -14.64 14.31
CA SER A 355 -4.96 -15.61 13.59
C SER A 355 -4.02 -14.90 12.61
N ASN A 356 -2.75 -15.30 12.61
CA ASN A 356 -1.67 -14.75 11.77
C ASN A 356 -1.47 -13.23 11.84
N MET A 357 -2.04 -12.52 12.81
CA MET A 357 -2.07 -11.05 12.82
C MET A 357 -0.69 -10.40 12.62
N PHE A 358 0.37 -10.99 13.18
CA PHE A 358 1.76 -10.54 13.05
C PHE A 358 2.68 -11.64 12.49
N SER A 359 2.13 -12.68 11.87
CA SER A 359 2.97 -13.76 11.33
C SER A 359 3.82 -13.24 10.18
N GLY A 360 5.13 -13.47 10.23
CA GLY A 360 6.09 -12.90 9.29
C GLY A 360 6.31 -11.38 9.42
N ALA A 361 5.74 -10.70 10.42
CA ALA A 361 6.05 -9.30 10.71
C ALA A 361 7.42 -9.20 11.41
N LYS A 362 8.49 -9.40 10.63
CA LYS A 362 9.85 -9.65 11.11
C LYS A 362 10.39 -8.61 12.10
N LYS A 363 10.00 -7.34 11.98
CA LYS A 363 10.44 -6.23 12.85
C LYS A 363 9.55 -5.98 14.07
N PHE A 364 8.40 -6.64 14.18
CA PHE A 364 7.44 -6.36 15.24
C PHE A 364 8.00 -6.79 16.62
N ASN A 365 8.08 -5.84 17.55
CA ASN A 365 8.50 -6.09 18.93
C ASN A 365 7.89 -5.08 19.93
N GLN A 366 6.67 -4.60 19.67
CA GLN A 366 6.03 -3.61 20.53
C GLN A 366 5.38 -4.24 21.76
N ASN A 367 5.38 -3.51 22.87
CA ASN A 367 4.78 -3.99 24.11
C ASN A 367 3.24 -3.97 24.02
N ILE A 368 2.68 -5.17 23.93
CA ILE A 368 1.23 -5.45 23.90
C ILE A 368 0.77 -6.25 25.13
N SER A 369 1.58 -6.28 26.19
CA SER A 369 1.25 -7.03 27.41
C SER A 369 -0.01 -6.50 28.14
N GLY A 370 -0.41 -5.26 27.85
CA GLY A 370 -1.60 -4.61 28.42
C GLY A 370 -2.91 -4.90 27.67
N TRP A 371 -2.87 -5.62 26.55
CA TRP A 371 -4.07 -5.95 25.78
C TRP A 371 -5.00 -6.91 26.55
N ASP A 372 -6.29 -6.58 26.58
CA ASP A 372 -7.33 -7.51 27.05
C ASP A 372 -7.73 -8.47 25.93
N VAL A 373 -7.12 -9.65 25.93
CA VAL A 373 -7.39 -10.73 24.96
C VAL A 373 -8.41 -11.76 25.46
N SER A 374 -9.13 -11.48 26.55
CA SER A 374 -10.06 -12.45 27.18
C SER A 374 -11.20 -12.94 26.29
N SER A 375 -11.53 -12.17 25.26
CA SER A 375 -12.54 -12.48 24.24
C SER A 375 -12.04 -13.29 23.05
N VAL A 376 -10.72 -13.38 22.84
CA VAL A 376 -10.16 -13.95 21.60
C VAL A 376 -10.30 -15.46 21.62
N ARG A 377 -10.79 -16.02 20.51
CA ARG A 377 -11.02 -17.47 20.32
C ARG A 377 -9.97 -18.13 19.43
N ASN A 378 -9.43 -17.39 18.46
CA ASN A 378 -8.47 -17.89 17.49
C ASN A 378 -7.21 -17.01 17.47
N MET A 379 -6.06 -17.62 17.77
CA MET A 379 -4.73 -16.99 17.68
C MET A 379 -3.75 -17.89 16.91
N VAL A 380 -4.23 -18.76 16.01
CA VAL A 380 -3.36 -19.62 15.20
C VAL A 380 -2.29 -18.78 14.52
N GLY A 381 -1.02 -19.14 14.73
CA GLY A 381 0.11 -18.50 14.10
C GLY A 381 0.30 -17.02 14.40
N MET A 382 -0.35 -16.41 15.41
CA MET A 382 -0.37 -14.94 15.57
C MET A 382 1.01 -14.27 15.46
N PHE A 383 2.06 -14.88 16.00
CA PHE A 383 3.45 -14.39 15.93
C PHE A 383 4.40 -15.37 15.22
N SER A 384 3.89 -16.32 14.44
CA SER A 384 4.76 -17.26 13.71
C SER A 384 5.74 -16.48 12.84
N ASP A 385 7.04 -16.74 12.98
CA ASP A 385 8.07 -16.08 12.17
C ASP A 385 8.14 -14.54 12.37
N ALA A 386 7.62 -14.02 13.50
CA ALA A 386 7.89 -12.65 13.96
C ALA A 386 9.28 -12.61 14.62
N GLU A 387 10.32 -12.59 13.79
CA GLU A 387 11.72 -12.86 14.16
C GLU A 387 12.30 -11.95 15.27
N THR A 388 11.78 -10.74 15.48
CA THR A 388 12.24 -9.85 16.58
C THR A 388 11.34 -9.85 17.81
N PHE A 389 10.21 -10.57 17.77
CA PHE A 389 9.21 -10.50 18.82
C PHE A 389 9.73 -11.11 20.12
N ASN A 390 9.94 -10.27 21.14
CA ASN A 390 10.52 -10.63 22.43
C ASN A 390 9.77 -9.93 23.57
N GLN A 391 8.47 -10.22 23.71
CA GLN A 391 7.62 -9.63 24.75
C GLN A 391 7.12 -10.68 25.74
N ASN A 392 6.90 -10.25 26.98
CA ASN A 392 6.25 -11.05 28.01
C ASN A 392 4.72 -11.04 27.82
N LEU A 393 4.11 -12.21 27.63
CA LEU A 393 2.67 -12.40 27.43
C LEU A 393 1.94 -12.92 28.67
N GLY A 394 2.61 -13.01 29.81
CA GLY A 394 2.06 -13.62 31.03
C GLY A 394 0.81 -12.92 31.58
N ASN A 395 0.58 -11.65 31.25
CA ASN A 395 -0.58 -10.89 31.67
C ASN A 395 -1.85 -11.18 30.84
N TRP A 396 -1.71 -11.89 29.72
CA TRP A 396 -2.84 -12.17 28.84
C TRP A 396 -3.80 -13.18 29.46
N LYS A 397 -5.08 -12.79 29.52
CA LYS A 397 -6.17 -13.66 29.99
C LYS A 397 -6.72 -14.47 28.82
N LEU A 398 -6.35 -15.74 28.70
CA LEU A 398 -6.74 -16.61 27.57
C LEU A 398 -7.98 -17.45 27.89
N ASN A 399 -9.06 -16.80 28.33
CA ASN A 399 -10.24 -17.47 28.88
C ASN A 399 -11.19 -18.04 27.81
N SER A 400 -11.25 -17.39 26.65
CA SER A 400 -12.10 -17.80 25.52
C SER A 400 -11.33 -18.53 24.42
N LEU A 401 -10.02 -18.75 24.61
CA LEU A 401 -9.15 -19.27 23.57
C LEU A 401 -9.53 -20.70 23.20
N GLN A 402 -9.69 -20.97 21.91
CA GLN A 402 -10.08 -22.28 21.39
C GLN A 402 -8.94 -22.91 20.59
N THR A 403 -8.23 -22.12 19.78
CA THR A 403 -7.12 -22.59 18.94
C THR A 403 -6.00 -21.56 18.86
N ALA A 404 -4.75 -22.04 18.90
CA ALA A 404 -3.55 -21.21 18.92
C ALA A 404 -2.31 -21.94 18.37
N THR A 405 -2.47 -22.93 17.49
CA THR A 405 -1.36 -23.69 16.92
C THR A 405 -0.29 -22.74 16.36
N SER A 406 0.99 -23.00 16.66
CA SER A 406 2.13 -22.16 16.24
C SER A 406 2.09 -20.69 16.73
N LEU A 407 1.42 -20.40 17.85
CA LEU A 407 1.21 -19.03 18.36
C LEU A 407 2.48 -18.16 18.38
N ILE A 408 3.59 -18.73 18.85
CA ILE A 408 4.89 -18.06 19.08
C ILE A 408 6.06 -18.81 18.43
N LYS A 409 5.77 -19.57 17.37
CA LYS A 409 6.78 -20.32 16.62
C LYS A 409 7.79 -19.37 15.97
N ASN A 410 9.08 -19.70 16.00
CA ASN A 410 10.15 -18.93 15.35
C ASN A 410 10.18 -17.43 15.77
N THR A 411 9.87 -17.15 17.03
CA THR A 411 10.00 -15.81 17.63
C THR A 411 11.33 -15.65 18.37
N ALA A 412 11.71 -14.40 18.67
CA ALA A 412 12.86 -14.10 19.53
C ALA A 412 12.50 -13.96 21.02
N ILE A 413 11.43 -14.61 21.49
CA ILE A 413 11.06 -14.57 22.90
C ILE A 413 12.22 -15.15 23.71
N SER A 414 12.85 -14.28 24.50
CA SER A 414 13.94 -14.64 25.39
C SER A 414 13.49 -15.61 26.45
N CYS A 415 14.46 -16.32 27.03
CA CYS A 415 14.25 -17.20 28.17
C CYS A 415 13.42 -16.58 29.30
N GLN A 416 13.76 -15.34 29.64
CA GLN A 416 13.14 -14.59 30.73
C GLN A 416 11.68 -14.30 30.40
N ASN A 417 11.40 -13.83 29.19
CA ASN A 417 10.04 -13.54 28.75
C ASN A 417 9.21 -14.82 28.58
N TYR A 418 9.80 -15.92 28.11
CA TYR A 418 9.10 -17.20 28.01
C TYR A 418 8.78 -17.78 29.39
N ASN A 419 9.73 -17.73 30.33
CA ASN A 419 9.51 -18.09 31.73
C ASN A 419 8.35 -17.29 32.35
N SER A 420 8.36 -15.96 32.19
CA SER A 420 7.29 -15.09 32.70
C SER A 420 5.94 -15.33 32.02
N THR A 421 5.96 -15.66 30.72
CA THR A 421 4.76 -15.99 29.95
C THR A 421 4.10 -17.27 30.48
N LEU A 422 4.87 -18.36 30.58
CA LEU A 422 4.39 -19.63 31.13
C LEU A 422 3.86 -19.46 32.55
N TYR A 423 4.62 -18.75 33.40
CA TYR A 423 4.21 -18.48 34.78
C TYR A 423 2.88 -17.73 34.82
N GLY A 424 2.78 -16.59 34.13
CA GLY A 424 1.55 -15.78 34.12
C GLY A 424 0.32 -16.53 33.62
N TRP A 425 0.45 -17.31 32.55
CA TRP A 425 -0.63 -18.18 32.06
C TRP A 425 -1.05 -19.24 33.08
N SER A 426 -0.11 -19.84 33.82
CA SER A 426 -0.44 -20.81 34.87
C SER A 426 -1.20 -20.20 36.06
N GLN A 427 -1.05 -18.88 36.31
CA GLN A 427 -1.75 -18.18 37.39
C GLN A 427 -3.17 -17.72 37.00
N ASN A 428 -3.55 -17.79 35.72
CA ASN A 428 -4.89 -17.42 35.29
C ASN A 428 -5.90 -18.52 35.62
N GLN A 429 -6.71 -18.29 36.65
CA GLN A 429 -7.72 -19.23 37.15
C GLN A 429 -8.76 -19.64 36.09
N SER A 430 -9.05 -18.78 35.12
CA SER A 430 -10.05 -19.00 34.07
C SER A 430 -9.42 -19.36 32.73
N ILE A 431 -8.15 -19.74 32.69
CA ILE A 431 -7.47 -20.07 31.43
C ILE A 431 -8.12 -21.30 30.76
N SER A 432 -8.25 -21.24 29.43
CA SER A 432 -8.84 -22.31 28.62
C SER A 432 -8.17 -23.67 28.83
N ASN A 433 -8.95 -24.74 28.71
CA ASN A 433 -8.44 -26.12 28.67
C ASN A 433 -8.15 -26.54 27.22
N THR A 434 -7.35 -27.60 27.06
CA THR A 434 -7.13 -28.31 25.78
C THR A 434 -6.63 -27.44 24.62
N VAL A 435 -5.83 -26.41 24.91
CA VAL A 435 -5.26 -25.51 23.89
C VAL A 435 -3.97 -26.11 23.31
N ASN A 436 -3.86 -26.12 21.98
CA ASN A 436 -2.60 -26.45 21.28
C ASN A 436 -1.89 -25.17 20.85
N ILE A 437 -0.66 -24.95 21.35
CA ILE A 437 0.21 -23.83 20.91
C ILE A 437 1.41 -24.31 20.08
N SER A 438 1.52 -25.61 19.84
CA SER A 438 2.69 -26.23 19.26
C SER A 438 2.83 -26.01 17.75
N PRO A 439 4.05 -26.09 17.19
CA PRO A 439 5.31 -26.03 17.92
C PRO A 439 5.62 -24.61 18.40
N VAL A 440 6.39 -24.50 19.49
CA VAL A 440 6.94 -23.24 20.03
C VAL A 440 8.46 -23.16 19.86
N SER A 441 9.06 -23.98 19.00
CA SER A 441 10.50 -23.91 18.70
C SER A 441 10.89 -22.52 18.16
N PRO A 442 12.07 -21.96 18.50
CA PRO A 442 13.17 -22.56 19.26
C PRO A 442 13.22 -22.13 20.75
N LEU A 443 12.07 -21.89 21.39
CA LEU A 443 12.04 -21.28 22.73
C LEU A 443 12.68 -22.15 23.82
N VAL A 444 13.22 -21.48 24.84
CA VAL A 444 13.93 -22.12 25.96
C VAL A 444 13.35 -21.65 27.29
N TYR A 445 13.07 -22.56 28.21
CA TYR A 445 12.62 -22.27 29.58
C TYR A 445 13.61 -22.83 30.61
N SER A 446 13.66 -22.26 31.82
CA SER A 446 14.77 -22.52 32.75
C SER A 446 14.43 -22.53 34.23
N THR A 447 13.55 -21.65 34.71
CA THR A 447 13.30 -21.52 36.16
C THR A 447 12.43 -22.64 36.71
N PRO A 448 12.60 -23.07 37.99
CA PRO A 448 11.69 -24.02 38.62
C PRO A 448 10.23 -23.61 38.53
N GLN A 449 9.93 -22.31 38.67
CA GLN A 449 8.59 -21.75 38.52
C GLN A 449 8.05 -21.95 37.11
N ALA A 450 8.86 -21.72 36.07
CA ALA A 450 8.46 -21.96 34.68
C ALA A 450 8.25 -23.44 34.38
N VAL A 451 9.08 -24.33 34.95
CA VAL A 451 8.90 -25.80 34.85
C VAL A 451 7.55 -26.19 35.45
N THR A 452 7.27 -25.80 36.70
CA THR A 452 5.98 -26.08 37.36
C THR A 452 4.80 -25.48 36.59
N ALA A 453 4.94 -24.26 36.06
CA ALA A 453 3.90 -23.61 35.28
C ALA A 453 3.60 -24.34 33.97
N ARG A 454 4.65 -24.76 33.25
CA ARG A 454 4.54 -25.55 32.01
C ARG A 454 3.88 -26.90 32.28
N ASP A 455 4.31 -27.59 33.33
CA ASP A 455 3.73 -28.88 33.75
C ASP A 455 2.27 -28.73 34.16
N TYR A 456 1.91 -27.63 34.82
CA TYR A 456 0.51 -27.32 35.14
C TYR A 456 -0.34 -27.18 33.87
N LEU A 457 0.11 -26.37 32.91
CA LEU A 457 -0.60 -26.15 31.65
C LEU A 457 -0.79 -27.47 30.87
N ILE A 458 0.24 -28.32 30.79
CA ILE A 458 0.17 -29.59 30.07
C ILE A 458 -0.68 -30.61 30.82
N ASN A 459 -0.35 -30.90 32.08
CA ASN A 459 -0.91 -32.05 32.79
C ASN A 459 -2.30 -31.78 33.39
N TYR A 460 -2.59 -30.54 33.78
CA TYR A 460 -3.86 -30.19 34.44
C TYR A 460 -4.82 -29.43 33.53
N LYS A 461 -4.29 -28.63 32.59
CA LYS A 461 -5.11 -27.89 31.62
C LYS A 461 -5.19 -28.57 30.26
N GLY A 462 -4.44 -29.65 30.04
CA GLY A 462 -4.47 -30.42 28.79
C GLY A 462 -3.84 -29.69 27.60
N TRP A 463 -2.96 -28.72 27.84
CA TRP A 463 -2.31 -27.99 26.76
C TRP A 463 -1.29 -28.86 26.02
N THR A 464 -1.12 -28.60 24.72
CA THR A 464 -0.05 -29.20 23.92
C THR A 464 1.04 -28.17 23.63
N ILE A 465 2.20 -28.36 24.25
CA ILE A 465 3.40 -27.51 24.12
C ILE A 465 4.59 -28.39 23.72
N THR A 466 5.11 -28.22 22.49
CA THR A 466 6.26 -28.97 21.97
C THR A 466 7.22 -28.05 21.21
N GLY A 467 8.48 -28.46 21.12
CA GLY A 467 9.53 -27.73 20.41
C GLY A 467 10.30 -26.72 21.25
N ASP A 468 9.85 -26.42 22.47
CA ASP A 468 10.69 -25.76 23.47
C ASP A 468 11.66 -26.74 24.15
N THR A 469 12.73 -26.21 24.73
CA THR A 469 13.72 -27.00 25.47
C THR A 469 13.96 -26.44 26.87
N TYR A 470 14.26 -27.32 27.83
CA TYR A 470 14.71 -26.90 29.16
C TYR A 470 16.21 -26.65 29.13
N ASN A 471 16.65 -25.49 29.61
CA ASN A 471 18.06 -25.20 29.86
C ASN A 471 18.21 -24.37 31.15
N PRO A 472 18.76 -24.93 32.25
CA PRO A 472 18.91 -24.19 33.51
C PRO A 472 19.87 -23.00 33.39
N GLU A 473 20.84 -23.06 32.47
CA GLU A 473 21.83 -22.00 32.25
C GLU A 473 21.24 -20.80 31.52
N CYS A 474 20.08 -20.94 30.89
CA CYS A 474 19.40 -19.86 30.18
C CYS A 474 18.83 -18.77 31.14
N ALA A 475 18.73 -19.07 32.44
CA ALA A 475 18.48 -18.07 33.48
C ALA A 475 19.73 -17.23 33.82
N SER A 476 20.93 -17.67 33.44
CA SER A 476 22.15 -16.91 33.68
C SER A 476 22.13 -15.66 32.81
N GLN A 477 22.04 -14.49 33.45
CA GLN A 477 22.36 -13.25 32.78
C GLN A 477 23.84 -13.33 32.44
N LEU A 478 24.18 -13.63 31.19
CA LEU A 478 25.51 -13.34 30.69
C LEU A 478 25.67 -11.83 30.86
N GLY A 479 26.53 -11.45 31.81
CA GLY A 479 26.88 -10.07 32.05
C GLY A 479 27.32 -9.47 30.73
N THR A 480 26.66 -8.40 30.32
CA THR A 480 27.22 -7.55 29.28
C THR A 480 28.55 -7.07 29.85
N SER A 481 29.66 -7.33 29.16
CA SER A 481 30.81 -6.46 29.32
C SER A 481 30.38 -5.13 28.70
N ASP A 482 29.62 -4.33 29.46
CA ASP A 482 29.41 -2.94 29.14
C ASP A 482 30.80 -2.29 29.22
N ILE A 483 31.54 -2.32 28.11
CA ILE A 483 32.54 -1.30 27.88
C ILE A 483 31.71 -0.03 27.75
N LYS A 484 31.54 0.68 28.88
CA LYS A 484 31.25 2.10 28.84
C LYS A 484 32.30 2.69 27.92
N THR A 485 31.92 3.07 26.71
CA THR A 485 32.70 3.99 25.91
C THR A 485 32.74 5.29 26.70
N ASP A 486 33.81 5.46 27.47
CA ASP A 486 34.08 6.71 28.16
C ASP A 486 34.41 7.74 27.09
N ASN A 487 33.38 8.39 26.54
CA ASN A 487 33.48 9.46 25.55
C ASN A 487 34.17 10.72 26.11
N LYS A 488 34.76 10.65 27.31
CA LYS A 488 35.62 11.71 27.84
C LYS A 488 36.92 11.76 27.06
N ALA A 489 37.22 12.95 26.54
CA ALA A 489 38.54 13.19 25.96
C ALA A 489 39.64 12.92 26.98
N GLY A 490 40.76 12.41 26.50
CA GLY A 490 41.92 12.14 27.32
C GLY A 490 43.20 12.21 26.52
N VAL A 491 44.31 11.98 27.19
CA VAL A 491 45.63 11.87 26.56
C VAL A 491 46.34 10.60 26.99
N TYR A 492 47.09 9.99 26.08
CA TYR A 492 47.89 8.81 26.33
C TYR A 492 49.16 8.82 25.46
N PRO A 493 50.29 8.23 25.88
CA PRO A 493 50.53 7.81 27.25
C PRO A 493 50.51 9.02 28.20
N ASN A 494 50.22 8.79 29.47
CA ASN A 494 50.30 9.81 30.50
C ASN A 494 50.60 9.10 31.82
N PRO A 495 51.85 9.15 32.33
CA PRO A 495 52.96 10.00 31.89
C PRO A 495 53.56 9.66 30.51
N ALA A 496 54.15 10.65 29.82
CA ALA A 496 54.74 10.52 28.48
C ALA A 496 56.17 11.05 28.38
N THR A 497 56.95 10.54 27.43
CA THR A 497 58.32 11.02 27.13
C THR A 497 58.29 12.06 26.01
N ASP A 498 57.94 11.68 24.78
CA ASP A 498 58.19 12.54 23.62
C ASP A 498 56.90 12.95 22.90
N ILE A 499 55.87 12.11 22.96
CA ILE A 499 54.60 12.34 22.26
C ILE A 499 53.44 11.99 23.19
N ILE A 500 52.40 12.81 23.17
CA ILE A 500 51.07 12.47 23.70
C ILE A 500 50.07 12.44 22.55
N TYR A 501 49.18 11.46 22.60
CA TYR A 501 48.07 11.26 21.69
C TYR A 501 46.79 11.68 22.39
N THR A 502 45.92 12.41 21.69
CA THR A 502 44.59 12.74 22.18
C THR A 502 43.59 11.64 21.83
N LYS A 503 42.63 11.35 22.70
CA LYS A 503 41.49 10.46 22.41
C LYS A 503 40.17 11.19 22.57
N ASN A 504 39.14 10.76 21.85
CA ASN A 504 37.74 11.22 22.00
C ASN A 504 37.60 12.75 21.94
N THR A 505 38.26 13.40 20.98
CA THR A 505 38.23 14.87 20.78
C THR A 505 38.30 15.25 19.30
N HIS A 506 37.72 16.39 18.94
CA HIS A 506 37.78 16.98 17.59
C HIS A 506 38.45 18.36 17.63
N ALA A 507 39.48 18.52 18.47
CA ALA A 507 40.20 19.77 18.62
C ALA A 507 41.20 19.98 17.47
N ASP A 508 41.16 21.14 16.83
CA ASP A 508 42.10 21.47 15.74
C ASP A 508 43.38 22.12 16.27
N ARG A 509 43.34 22.65 17.50
CA ARG A 509 44.44 23.39 18.13
C ARG A 509 44.58 23.01 19.59
N TYR A 510 45.81 23.16 20.09
CA TYR A 510 46.11 22.93 21.49
C TYR A 510 47.03 24.01 22.08
N THR A 511 46.96 24.15 23.40
CA THR A 511 47.88 24.97 24.21
C THR A 511 48.37 24.15 25.40
N ILE A 512 49.67 24.13 25.64
CA ILE A 512 50.26 23.53 26.84
C ILE A 512 50.62 24.65 27.81
N LEU A 513 50.17 24.50 29.06
CA LEU A 513 50.40 25.41 30.16
C LEU A 513 51.22 24.70 31.24
N ASP A 514 52.06 25.45 31.95
CA ASP A 514 52.70 24.98 33.17
C ASP A 514 51.69 24.96 34.36
N PRO A 515 52.09 24.46 35.55
CA PRO A 515 51.21 24.42 36.72
C PRO A 515 50.76 25.80 37.22
N ALA A 516 51.47 26.87 36.87
CA ALA A 516 51.10 28.24 37.21
C ALA A 516 50.15 28.88 36.18
N GLY A 517 49.77 28.13 35.13
CA GLY A 517 48.88 28.60 34.07
C GLY A 517 49.56 29.44 32.99
N ARG A 518 50.90 29.44 32.91
CA ARG A 518 51.65 30.16 31.87
C ARG A 518 51.74 29.30 30.61
N ILE A 519 51.53 29.92 29.45
CA ILE A 519 51.59 29.27 28.14
C ILE A 519 53.04 28.89 27.81
N ILE A 520 53.28 27.62 27.51
CA ILE A 520 54.59 27.09 27.11
C ILE A 520 54.61 26.78 25.61
N ILE A 521 53.58 26.09 25.10
CA ILE A 521 53.48 25.70 23.68
C ILE A 521 52.07 26.00 23.16
N LYS A 522 51.98 26.44 21.90
CA LYS A 522 50.73 26.45 21.12
C LYS A 522 50.97 25.76 19.79
N GLY A 523 50.02 24.94 19.36
CA GLY A 523 50.14 24.23 18.09
C GLY A 523 48.79 23.88 17.49
N SER A 524 48.84 23.34 16.28
CA SER A 524 47.72 22.66 15.63
C SER A 524 47.84 21.17 15.88
N LEU A 525 46.72 20.50 16.11
CA LEU A 525 46.70 19.06 16.30
C LEU A 525 46.70 18.38 14.94
N VAL A 526 47.71 17.55 14.66
CA VAL A 526 47.83 16.80 13.40
C VAL A 526 47.88 15.31 13.76
N ASN A 527 46.99 14.52 13.15
CA ASN A 527 46.86 13.08 13.41
C ASN A 527 46.75 12.73 14.91
N GLU A 528 46.04 13.58 15.68
CA GLU A 528 45.82 13.41 17.13
C GLU A 528 47.11 13.37 17.98
N GLN A 529 48.25 13.85 17.44
CA GLN A 529 49.55 13.81 18.10
C GLN A 529 50.05 15.20 18.52
N ILE A 530 50.69 15.25 19.68
CA ILE A 530 51.35 16.44 20.22
C ILE A 530 52.76 16.04 20.64
N ASN A 531 53.77 16.69 20.05
CA ASN A 531 55.16 16.53 20.43
C ASN A 531 55.44 17.35 21.70
N ILE A 532 55.99 16.69 22.72
CA ILE A 532 56.34 17.24 24.02
C ILE A 532 57.82 16.99 24.38
N GLN A 533 58.64 16.54 23.44
CA GLN A 533 60.03 16.16 23.65
C GLN A 533 60.85 17.29 24.30
N ASP A 534 60.60 18.53 23.89
CA ASP A 534 61.33 19.72 24.37
C ASP A 534 60.82 20.26 25.72
N LEU A 535 59.77 19.66 26.30
CA LEU A 535 59.32 20.03 27.64
C LEU A 535 60.24 19.46 28.71
N ALA A 536 60.54 20.26 29.74
CA ALA A 536 61.21 19.75 30.94
C ALA A 536 60.31 18.74 31.68
N PRO A 537 60.87 17.73 32.36
CA PRO A 537 60.09 16.81 33.21
C PRO A 537 59.21 17.57 34.21
N GLY A 538 57.92 17.22 34.29
CA GLY A 538 56.97 17.95 35.13
C GLY A 538 55.50 17.74 34.79
N ASN A 539 54.64 18.41 35.55
CA ASN A 539 53.19 18.40 35.34
C ASN A 539 52.77 19.57 34.44
N TYR A 540 51.87 19.29 33.50
CA TYR A 540 51.37 20.29 32.54
C TYR A 540 49.86 20.19 32.41
N ILE A 541 49.24 21.31 31.99
CA ILE A 541 47.84 21.37 31.61
C ILE A 541 47.77 21.51 30.09
N LEU A 542 47.15 20.56 29.42
CA LEU A 542 46.83 20.61 28.00
C LEU A 542 45.42 21.17 27.82
N GLN A 543 45.30 22.28 27.11
CA GLN A 543 44.03 22.83 26.64
C GLN A 543 43.82 22.48 25.17
N LEU A 544 42.76 21.74 24.90
CA LEU A 544 42.29 21.40 23.56
C LEU A 544 41.19 22.39 23.16
N GLN A 545 41.39 23.08 22.03
CA GLN A 545 40.43 24.05 21.52
C GLN A 545 39.46 23.37 20.56
N LEU A 546 38.19 23.25 20.97
CA LEU A 546 37.10 22.77 20.12
C LEU A 546 36.34 23.97 19.52
N LYS A 547 35.45 23.71 18.55
CA LYS A 547 34.66 24.74 17.85
C LYS A 547 33.91 25.68 18.81
N ASN A 548 33.36 25.15 19.91
CA ASN A 548 32.46 25.89 20.80
C ASN A 548 32.95 26.00 22.25
N ASN A 549 34.03 25.33 22.64
CA ASN A 549 34.59 25.36 24.00
C ASN A 549 36.06 24.92 24.04
N THR A 550 36.67 25.05 25.22
CA THR A 550 38.04 24.58 25.49
C THR A 550 37.99 23.51 26.56
N GLN A 551 38.63 22.37 26.30
CA GLN A 551 38.73 21.26 27.25
C GLN A 551 40.13 21.20 27.86
N SER A 552 40.21 21.10 29.18
CA SER A 552 41.49 21.02 29.90
C SER A 552 41.76 19.60 30.39
N LEU A 553 42.96 19.09 30.08
CA LEU A 553 43.48 17.80 30.50
C LEU A 553 44.80 18.01 31.23
N LYS A 554 45.18 17.09 32.12
CA LYS A 554 46.50 17.12 32.79
C LYS A 554 47.37 16.02 32.22
N PHE A 555 48.64 16.31 32.00
CA PHE A 555 49.62 15.26 31.68
C PHE A 555 50.95 15.47 32.38
N ILE A 556 51.72 14.39 32.47
CA ILE A 556 53.02 14.35 33.12
C ILE A 556 54.07 14.05 32.06
N LYS A 557 55.04 14.97 31.87
CA LYS A 557 56.26 14.74 31.10
C LYS A 557 57.26 14.01 32.00
N LYS A 558 57.73 12.85 31.56
CA LYS A 558 58.83 12.11 32.19
C LYS A 558 60.16 12.79 31.93
#